data_AF-A0A960UUP5-F1
#
_entry.id   AF-A0A960UUP5-F1
#
_cell.length_a   1.000
_cell.length_b   1.000
_cell.length_c   1.000
_cell.angle_alpha   90.00
_cell.angle_beta   90.00
_cell.angle_gamma   90.00
#
_symmetry.space_group_name_H-M   'P 1'
#
loop_
_entity.id
_entity.type
_entity.pdbx_description
1 polymer ?
#
loop_
_entity_poly.entity_id
_entity_poly.type
_entity_poly.pdbx_seq_one_letter_code
_entity_poly.pdbx_strand_id
1 'polypeptide(L)'
;MSESNEGFLSRLRDNLEVVATILLGLGTILAAFAAYQSALWGGNCLTAYNQAVIKFGDANREYLNGAMATSFDTMVYLEYLREDPRTAEDVDKMISKDMVRAISWADQSYDKRMEALEYGEEAKIETQLEEKWDAFDELEEEAPERDKILAEIFELENKIAYIPFLESPRYRTSKRATGDALAKEAQAKMEEGIRANAIGDAFTLVTVYFTIALFFAGLAAVLKKDQTRLGLIIMSAVVFFFSLVRMLLLPFA
;
A
#
# COMPACT_ATOMS: atom_id res chain seq x y z
N MET A 1 13.34 -73.41 5.94
CA MET A 1 13.37 -72.06 5.33
C MET A 1 12.26 -71.14 5.88
N SER A 2 11.50 -71.54 6.92
CA SER A 2 10.43 -70.75 7.55
C SER A 2 10.89 -69.90 8.76
N GLU A 3 11.67 -70.49 9.68
CA GLU A 3 12.04 -69.85 10.96
C GLU A 3 12.78 -68.50 10.80
N SER A 4 13.65 -68.39 9.80
CA SER A 4 14.37 -67.13 9.52
C SER A 4 13.44 -65.99 9.07
N ASN A 5 12.28 -66.33 8.50
CA ASN A 5 11.32 -65.34 8.00
C ASN A 5 10.39 -64.86 9.13
N GLU A 6 9.98 -65.74 10.04
CA GLU A 6 9.15 -65.37 11.21
C GLU A 6 9.92 -64.44 12.17
N GLY A 7 11.20 -64.73 12.45
CA GLY A 7 12.06 -63.88 13.28
C GLY A 7 12.42 -62.53 12.64
N PHE A 8 12.31 -62.41 11.31
CA PHE A 8 12.49 -61.15 10.59
C PHE A 8 11.20 -60.31 10.60
N LEU A 9 10.05 -60.94 10.38
CA LEU A 9 8.74 -60.29 10.40
C LEU A 9 8.35 -59.76 11.78
N SER A 10 8.68 -60.47 12.87
CA SER A 10 8.44 -59.97 14.23
C SER A 10 9.27 -58.71 14.54
N ARG A 11 10.58 -58.74 14.25
CA ARG A 11 11.47 -57.57 14.39
C ARG A 11 11.01 -56.38 13.55
N LEU A 12 10.54 -56.62 12.33
CA LEU A 12 9.94 -55.57 11.50
C LEU A 12 8.71 -54.96 12.18
N ARG A 13 7.78 -55.78 12.68
CA ARG A 13 6.55 -55.31 13.33
C ARG A 13 6.84 -54.46 14.58
N ASP A 14 7.76 -54.91 15.43
CA ASP A 14 8.14 -54.20 16.65
C ASP A 14 8.82 -52.86 16.34
N ASN A 15 9.73 -52.84 15.36
CA ASN A 15 10.35 -51.60 14.86
C ASN A 15 9.31 -50.63 14.27
N LEU A 16 8.26 -51.12 13.61
CA LEU A 16 7.17 -50.29 13.10
C LEU A 16 6.29 -49.69 14.22
N GLU A 17 6.28 -50.22 15.45
CA GLU A 17 5.58 -49.58 16.60
C GLU A 17 6.38 -48.40 17.12
N VAL A 18 7.69 -48.60 17.28
CA VAL A 18 8.62 -47.55 17.69
C VAL A 18 8.62 -46.40 16.68
N VAL A 19 8.72 -46.70 15.37
CA VAL A 19 8.71 -45.66 14.31
C VAL A 19 7.38 -44.89 14.28
N ALA A 20 6.23 -45.57 14.35
CA ALA A 20 4.93 -44.89 14.37
C ALA A 20 4.78 -43.97 15.60
N THR A 21 5.23 -44.43 16.78
CA THR A 21 5.20 -43.65 18.02
C THR A 21 6.11 -42.43 17.96
N ILE A 22 7.31 -42.57 17.39
CA ILE A 22 8.25 -41.46 17.18
C ILE A 22 7.69 -40.43 16.20
N LEU A 23 7.09 -40.86 15.07
CA LEU A 23 6.44 -39.97 14.12
C LEU A 23 5.27 -39.21 14.75
N LEU A 24 4.48 -39.87 15.60
CA LEU A 24 3.39 -39.23 16.36
C LEU A 24 3.92 -38.17 17.33
N GLY A 25 4.93 -38.50 18.14
CA GLY A 25 5.52 -37.56 19.10
C GLY A 25 6.18 -36.35 18.43
N LEU A 26 7.11 -36.59 17.50
CA LEU A 26 7.82 -35.51 16.80
C LEU A 26 6.88 -34.67 15.93
N GLY A 27 5.91 -35.30 15.25
CA GLY A 27 4.97 -34.59 14.40
C GLY A 27 4.04 -33.67 15.18
N THR A 28 3.67 -34.06 16.40
CA THR A 28 2.85 -33.23 17.30
C THR A 28 3.64 -31.99 17.75
N ILE A 29 4.92 -32.15 18.11
CA ILE A 29 5.79 -31.04 18.52
C ILE A 29 6.03 -30.09 17.34
N LEU A 30 6.33 -30.61 16.15
CA LEU A 30 6.57 -29.80 14.94
C LEU A 30 5.30 -29.10 14.45
N ALA A 31 4.13 -29.75 14.51
CA ALA A 31 2.84 -29.12 14.22
C ALA A 31 2.53 -27.97 15.19
N ALA A 32 2.76 -28.17 16.50
CA ALA A 32 2.58 -27.12 17.50
C ALA A 32 3.54 -25.94 17.28
N PHE A 33 4.80 -26.20 16.92
CA PHE A 33 5.77 -25.16 16.59
C PHE A 33 5.41 -24.41 15.30
N ALA A 34 4.95 -25.11 14.26
CA ALA A 34 4.47 -24.48 13.03
C ALA A 34 3.23 -23.59 13.29
N ALA A 35 2.28 -24.04 14.11
CA ALA A 35 1.14 -23.23 14.52
C ALA A 35 1.56 -21.98 15.31
N TYR A 36 2.55 -22.11 16.21
CA TYR A 36 3.13 -20.97 16.94
C TYR A 36 3.80 -19.95 16.00
N GLN A 37 4.60 -20.42 15.03
CA GLN A 37 5.22 -19.57 14.01
C GLN A 37 4.17 -18.87 13.14
N SER A 38 3.08 -19.54 12.77
CA SER A 38 1.95 -18.92 12.08
C SER A 38 1.35 -17.76 12.88
N ALA A 39 1.16 -17.95 14.19
CA ALA A 39 0.63 -16.91 15.08
C ALA A 39 1.56 -15.71 15.24
N LEU A 40 2.89 -15.92 15.31
CA LEU A 40 3.88 -14.83 15.34
C LEU A 40 3.82 -13.98 14.05
N TRP A 41 3.82 -14.63 12.89
CA TRP A 41 3.67 -13.95 11.60
C TRP A 41 2.31 -13.23 11.46
N GLY A 42 1.25 -13.78 12.04
CA GLY A 42 -0.06 -13.11 12.16
C GLY A 42 0.00 -11.83 13.01
N GLY A 43 0.80 -11.81 14.08
CA GLY A 43 1.07 -10.61 14.88
C GLY A 43 1.82 -9.52 14.10
N ASN A 44 2.85 -9.92 13.35
CA ASN A 44 3.61 -9.02 12.47
C ASN A 44 2.71 -8.43 11.36
N CYS A 45 1.88 -9.28 10.74
CA CYS A 45 0.86 -8.89 9.76
C CYS A 45 -0.09 -7.82 10.31
N LEU A 46 -0.72 -8.09 11.46
CA LEU A 46 -1.66 -7.16 12.10
C LEU A 46 -1.00 -5.83 12.47
N THR A 47 0.25 -5.86 12.96
CA THR A 47 1.00 -4.64 13.30
C THR A 47 1.28 -3.79 12.05
N ALA A 48 1.73 -4.41 10.96
CA ALA A 48 2.01 -3.73 9.70
C ALA A 48 0.75 -3.16 9.05
N TYR A 49 -0.37 -3.90 9.04
CA TYR A 49 -1.66 -3.41 8.56
C TYR A 49 -2.21 -2.24 9.40
N ASN A 50 -2.13 -2.30 10.73
CA ASN A 50 -2.53 -1.19 11.58
C ASN A 50 -1.71 0.08 11.28
N GLN A 51 -0.39 -0.06 11.11
CA GLN A 51 0.47 1.05 10.69
C GLN A 51 0.10 1.60 9.30
N ALA A 52 -0.20 0.73 8.34
CA ALA A 52 -0.63 1.13 7.00
C ALA A 52 -1.96 1.91 7.03
N VAL A 53 -2.96 1.42 7.77
CA VAL A 53 -4.27 2.08 7.89
C VAL A 53 -4.16 3.46 8.55
N ILE A 54 -3.35 3.59 9.60
CA ILE A 54 -3.08 4.89 10.25
C ILE A 54 -2.46 5.87 9.24
N LYS A 55 -1.39 5.45 8.53
CA LYS A 55 -0.72 6.31 7.54
C LYS A 55 -1.59 6.66 6.33
N PHE A 56 -2.49 5.77 5.89
CA PHE A 56 -3.50 6.11 4.89
C PHE A 56 -4.51 7.13 5.42
N GLY A 57 -4.87 7.08 6.71
CA GLY A 57 -5.66 8.10 7.39
C GLY A 57 -4.97 9.47 7.37
N ASP A 58 -3.69 9.52 7.74
CA ASP A 58 -2.88 10.75 7.71
C ASP A 58 -2.72 11.29 6.28
N ALA A 59 -2.43 10.42 5.30
CA ALA A 59 -2.34 10.80 3.88
C ALA A 59 -3.65 11.41 3.36
N ASN A 60 -4.79 10.79 3.68
CA ASN A 60 -6.12 11.30 3.34
C ASN A 60 -6.42 12.65 4.01
N ARG A 61 -5.98 12.85 5.27
CA ARG A 61 -6.09 14.14 5.94
C ARG A 61 -5.31 15.22 5.18
N GLU A 62 -4.07 14.95 4.77
CA GLU A 62 -3.27 15.93 4.04
C GLU A 62 -3.79 16.19 2.62
N TYR A 63 -4.35 15.18 1.93
CA TYR A 63 -5.07 15.43 0.66
C TYR A 63 -6.30 16.33 0.84
N LEU A 64 -7.06 16.15 1.93
CA LEU A 64 -8.20 17.02 2.24
C LEU A 64 -7.74 18.44 2.60
N ASN A 65 -6.68 18.58 3.40
CA ASN A 65 -6.07 19.88 3.71
C ASN A 65 -5.61 20.60 2.43
N GLY A 66 -4.89 19.90 1.55
CA GLY A 66 -4.44 20.44 0.25
C GLY A 66 -5.59 20.84 -0.67
N ALA A 67 -6.68 20.06 -0.69
CA ALA A 67 -7.88 20.38 -1.45
C ALA A 67 -8.66 21.58 -0.87
N MET A 68 -8.78 21.68 0.45
CA MET A 68 -9.39 22.85 1.12
C MET A 68 -8.57 24.12 0.89
N ALA A 69 -7.25 24.05 1.06
CA ALA A 69 -6.35 25.16 0.75
C ALA A 69 -6.49 25.58 -0.72
N THR A 70 -6.47 24.62 -1.65
CA THR A 70 -6.70 24.90 -3.08
C THR A 70 -8.05 25.58 -3.33
N SER A 71 -9.11 25.18 -2.62
CA SER A 71 -10.44 25.79 -2.75
C SER A 71 -10.48 27.22 -2.20
N PHE A 72 -9.78 27.50 -1.10
CA PHE A 72 -9.65 28.84 -0.52
C PHE A 72 -8.79 29.75 -1.41
N ASP A 73 -7.64 29.26 -1.86
CA ASP A 73 -6.73 29.97 -2.76
C ASP A 73 -7.44 30.31 -4.09
N THR A 74 -8.30 29.40 -4.60
CA THR A 74 -9.19 29.66 -5.75
C THR A 74 -10.19 30.77 -5.45
N MET A 75 -10.83 30.77 -4.28
CA MET A 75 -11.82 31.78 -3.91
C MET A 75 -11.20 33.18 -3.79
N VAL A 76 -10.05 33.29 -3.15
CA VAL A 76 -9.30 34.55 -3.02
C VAL A 76 -8.83 35.05 -4.40
N TYR A 77 -8.34 34.15 -5.26
CA TYR A 77 -7.90 34.50 -6.61
C TYR A 77 -9.05 35.01 -7.49
N LEU A 78 -10.21 34.33 -7.46
CA LEU A 78 -11.38 34.76 -8.23
C LEU A 78 -11.94 36.11 -7.75
N GLU A 79 -11.92 36.39 -6.44
CA GLU A 79 -12.35 37.70 -5.92
C GLU A 79 -11.33 38.80 -6.26
N TYR A 80 -10.02 38.53 -6.16
CA TYR A 80 -8.97 39.46 -6.59
C TYR A 80 -9.10 39.85 -8.07
N LEU A 81 -9.23 38.86 -8.96
CA LEU A 81 -9.41 39.11 -10.40
C LEU A 81 -10.73 39.82 -10.74
N ARG A 82 -11.71 39.78 -9.84
CA ARG A 82 -13.02 40.46 -10.00
C ARG A 82 -12.95 41.94 -9.62
N GLU A 83 -12.02 42.35 -8.77
CA GLU A 83 -11.77 43.75 -8.45
C GLU A 83 -10.97 44.50 -9.54
N ASP A 84 -10.15 43.81 -10.34
CA ASP A 84 -9.44 44.43 -11.47
C ASP A 84 -10.36 44.59 -12.71
N PRO A 85 -10.61 45.83 -13.19
CA PRO A 85 -11.46 46.08 -14.35
C PRO A 85 -11.00 45.43 -15.67
N ARG A 86 -9.75 44.95 -15.74
CA ARG A 86 -9.16 44.32 -16.92
C ARG A 86 -9.40 42.82 -17.00
N THR A 87 -9.60 42.16 -15.85
CA THR A 87 -9.77 40.69 -15.75
C THR A 87 -11.15 40.28 -15.26
N ALA A 88 -11.97 41.21 -14.75
CA ALA A 88 -13.32 40.91 -14.25
C ALA A 88 -14.23 40.21 -15.28
N GLU A 89 -14.07 40.51 -16.59
CA GLU A 89 -14.82 39.82 -17.66
C GLU A 89 -14.32 38.38 -17.89
N ASP A 90 -13.05 38.08 -17.55
CA ASP A 90 -12.46 36.76 -17.71
C ASP A 90 -12.68 35.86 -16.49
N VAL A 91 -12.82 36.44 -15.28
CA VAL A 91 -13.31 35.70 -14.09
C VAL A 91 -14.66 35.04 -14.37
N ASP A 92 -15.58 35.77 -15.01
CA ASP A 92 -16.91 35.30 -15.37
C ASP A 92 -16.85 34.11 -16.37
N LYS A 93 -15.76 34.01 -17.15
CA LYS A 93 -15.46 32.89 -18.07
C LYS A 93 -14.72 31.74 -17.38
N MET A 94 -13.96 32.00 -16.32
CA MET A 94 -13.24 30.97 -15.52
C MET A 94 -14.17 30.13 -14.64
N ILE A 95 -15.41 30.58 -14.39
CA ILE A 95 -16.38 29.81 -13.62
C ILE A 95 -16.65 28.48 -14.34
N SER A 96 -16.27 27.36 -13.72
CA SER A 96 -16.40 26.03 -14.34
C SER A 96 -17.87 25.67 -14.65
N LYS A 97 -18.11 24.84 -15.67
CA LYS A 97 -19.48 24.42 -16.07
C LYS A 97 -20.37 23.96 -14.92
N ASP A 98 -19.83 23.28 -13.91
CA ASP A 98 -20.60 22.79 -12.77
C ASP A 98 -20.74 23.83 -11.63
N MET A 99 -19.81 24.79 -11.52
CA MET A 99 -19.95 25.98 -10.67
C MET A 99 -20.96 26.97 -11.26
N VAL A 100 -20.91 27.20 -12.59
CA VAL A 100 -21.95 27.91 -13.35
C VAL A 100 -23.28 27.21 -13.20
N ARG A 101 -23.36 25.87 -13.22
CA ARG A 101 -24.63 25.16 -12.96
C ARG A 101 -25.16 25.36 -11.54
N ALA A 102 -24.29 25.40 -10.53
CA ALA A 102 -24.71 25.67 -9.15
C ALA A 102 -25.27 27.10 -9.00
N ILE A 103 -24.61 28.07 -9.65
CA ILE A 103 -25.04 29.47 -9.69
C ILE A 103 -26.30 29.65 -10.56
N SER A 104 -26.37 29.07 -11.75
CA SER A 104 -27.51 29.19 -12.68
C SER A 104 -28.72 28.33 -12.30
N TRP A 105 -28.55 27.37 -11.39
CA TRP A 105 -29.67 26.72 -10.69
C TRP A 105 -30.30 27.66 -9.67
N ALA A 106 -29.52 28.58 -9.09
CA ALA A 106 -30.01 29.67 -8.25
C ALA A 106 -30.48 30.89 -9.06
N ASP A 107 -29.89 31.16 -10.23
CA ASP A 107 -30.12 32.38 -11.03
C ASP A 107 -30.28 32.09 -12.54
N GLN A 108 -31.49 31.73 -12.93
CA GLN A 108 -31.86 31.31 -14.29
C GLN A 108 -31.60 32.38 -15.37
N SER A 109 -30.49 32.33 -16.14
CA SER A 109 -30.50 32.55 -17.62
C SER A 109 -29.11 32.68 -18.30
N TYR A 110 -29.14 32.57 -19.63
CA TYR A 110 -28.15 33.04 -20.63
C TYR A 110 -26.91 32.19 -20.99
N ASP A 111 -26.39 32.47 -22.19
CA ASP A 111 -25.83 31.50 -23.14
C ASP A 111 -24.77 32.16 -24.07
N LYS A 112 -23.68 31.42 -24.41
CA LYS A 112 -22.65 31.64 -25.49
C LYS A 112 -21.47 32.63 -25.32
N ARG A 113 -20.23 32.10 -25.13
CA ARG A 113 -19.17 31.78 -26.15
C ARG A 113 -17.75 31.71 -25.54
N MET A 114 -16.86 30.87 -26.09
CA MET A 114 -15.47 30.62 -25.62
C MET A 114 -14.57 30.08 -26.74
N GLU A 115 -13.28 30.48 -26.80
CA GLU A 115 -12.16 29.99 -27.66
C GLU A 115 -10.93 30.91 -27.43
N ALA A 116 -9.62 30.56 -27.55
CA ALA A 116 -8.82 29.33 -27.37
C ALA A 116 -7.29 29.68 -27.54
N LEU A 117 -6.33 29.08 -26.81
CA LEU A 117 -4.85 29.29 -27.00
C LEU A 117 -3.96 28.05 -26.73
N GLU A 118 -2.64 28.14 -27.02
CA GLU A 118 -1.74 27.03 -27.45
C GLU A 118 -0.51 26.74 -26.54
N TYR A 119 0.08 25.53 -26.63
CA TYR A 119 0.96 24.91 -25.59
C TYR A 119 2.47 25.07 -25.79
N GLY A 120 3.20 25.49 -24.74
CA GLY A 120 4.63 25.17 -24.55
C GLY A 120 5.61 26.32 -24.30
N GLU A 121 5.18 27.58 -24.36
CA GLU A 121 6.03 28.71 -23.92
C GLU A 121 6.00 28.89 -22.38
N GLU A 122 4.97 28.35 -21.72
CA GLU A 122 4.68 28.50 -20.28
C GLU A 122 5.85 28.08 -19.37
N ALA A 123 6.40 26.88 -19.55
CA ALA A 123 7.39 26.29 -18.63
C ALA A 123 8.69 27.11 -18.49
N LYS A 124 9.02 27.93 -19.50
CA LYS A 124 10.19 28.84 -19.43
C LYS A 124 9.90 30.06 -18.57
N ILE A 125 8.66 30.53 -18.59
CA ILE A 125 8.21 31.68 -17.80
C ILE A 125 8.01 31.25 -16.34
N GLU A 126 7.45 30.06 -16.08
CA GLU A 126 7.37 29.47 -14.73
C GLU A 126 8.76 29.40 -14.05
N THR A 127 9.80 29.01 -14.79
CA THR A 127 11.18 28.93 -14.27
C THR A 127 11.71 30.32 -13.88
N GLN A 128 11.46 31.35 -14.70
CA GLN A 128 11.87 32.73 -14.41
C GLN A 128 11.06 33.34 -13.26
N LEU A 129 9.83 32.89 -13.07
CA LEU A 129 8.97 33.33 -11.97
C LEU A 129 9.52 32.87 -10.62
N GLU A 130 9.97 31.62 -10.55
CA GLU A 130 10.57 31.02 -9.36
C GLU A 130 11.85 31.75 -8.92
N GLU A 131 12.77 32.00 -9.86
CA GLU A 131 14.00 32.78 -9.61
C GLU A 131 13.72 34.21 -9.08
N LYS A 132 12.55 34.78 -9.42
CA LYS A 132 12.13 36.10 -8.95
C LYS A 132 11.44 36.06 -7.59
N TRP A 133 10.64 35.02 -7.31
CA TRP A 133 10.05 34.80 -6.00
C TRP A 133 11.11 34.48 -4.94
N ASP A 134 12.09 33.63 -5.25
CA ASP A 134 13.23 33.35 -4.35
C ASP A 134 13.98 34.65 -4.00
N ALA A 135 14.25 35.51 -5.00
CA ALA A 135 14.89 36.81 -4.80
C ALA A 135 14.00 37.85 -4.09
N PHE A 136 12.68 37.67 -4.06
CA PHE A 136 11.73 38.50 -3.31
C PHE A 136 11.67 38.09 -1.83
N ASP A 137 11.71 36.79 -1.56
CA ASP A 137 11.68 36.23 -0.20
C ASP A 137 12.98 36.48 0.60
N GLU A 138 14.11 36.67 -0.09
CA GLU A 138 15.38 37.09 0.54
C GLU A 138 15.43 38.58 0.95
N LEU A 139 14.47 39.41 0.53
CA LEU A 139 14.46 40.86 0.83
C LEU A 139 13.66 41.21 2.09
N GLU A 140 14.19 42.14 2.89
CA GLU A 140 13.47 42.74 4.03
C GLU A 140 12.15 43.40 3.59
N GLU A 141 11.16 43.38 4.48
CA GLU A 141 9.76 43.71 4.17
C GLU A 141 9.55 45.16 3.72
N GLU A 142 10.46 46.07 4.11
CA GLU A 142 10.46 47.51 3.78
C GLU A 142 11.44 47.88 2.64
N ALA A 143 12.10 46.89 2.01
CA ALA A 143 13.12 47.16 1.00
C ALA A 143 12.50 47.75 -0.30
N PRO A 144 12.97 48.91 -0.82
CA PRO A 144 12.39 49.54 -2.03
C PRO A 144 12.62 48.71 -3.31
N GLU A 145 13.48 47.71 -3.26
CA GLU A 145 13.76 46.76 -4.34
C GLU A 145 12.66 45.69 -4.45
N ARG A 146 11.93 45.44 -3.35
CA ARG A 146 10.84 44.47 -3.23
C ARG A 146 9.69 44.79 -4.18
N ASP A 147 9.25 46.06 -4.22
CA ASP A 147 8.23 46.56 -5.15
C ASP A 147 8.63 46.36 -6.62
N LYS A 148 9.92 46.50 -6.93
CA LYS A 148 10.44 46.35 -8.30
C LYS A 148 10.46 44.88 -8.73
N ILE A 149 10.93 43.98 -7.86
CA ILE A 149 10.90 42.53 -8.15
C ILE A 149 9.45 42.06 -8.29
N LEU A 150 8.54 42.54 -7.44
CA LEU A 150 7.12 42.25 -7.53
C LEU A 150 6.50 42.71 -8.86
N ALA A 151 6.87 43.89 -9.37
CA ALA A 151 6.44 44.34 -10.70
C ALA A 151 6.99 43.46 -11.85
N GLU A 152 8.23 42.98 -11.74
CA GLU A 152 8.83 42.04 -12.71
C GLU A 152 8.17 40.65 -12.66
N ILE A 153 7.80 40.18 -11.47
CA ILE A 153 6.98 38.97 -11.26
C ILE A 153 5.63 39.14 -11.96
N PHE A 154 4.90 40.23 -11.69
CA PHE A 154 3.61 40.49 -12.34
C PHE A 154 3.73 40.56 -13.87
N GLU A 155 4.81 41.09 -14.44
CA GLU A 155 5.02 41.09 -15.89
C GLU A 155 5.23 39.68 -16.47
N LEU A 156 5.80 38.76 -15.69
CA LEU A 156 5.96 37.36 -16.07
C LEU A 156 4.66 36.56 -15.88
N GLU A 157 3.93 36.74 -14.77
CA GLU A 157 2.61 36.09 -14.55
C GLU A 157 1.60 36.48 -15.64
N ASN A 158 1.58 37.76 -16.05
CA ASN A 158 0.72 38.23 -17.15
C ASN A 158 0.96 37.50 -18.48
N LYS A 159 2.15 36.90 -18.70
CA LYS A 159 2.48 36.17 -19.93
C LYS A 159 2.03 34.70 -19.91
N ILE A 160 1.68 34.16 -18.75
CA ILE A 160 1.11 32.81 -18.56
C ILE A 160 -0.38 32.84 -18.16
N ALA A 161 -1.02 34.01 -18.18
CA ALA A 161 -2.38 34.28 -17.69
C ALA A 161 -3.53 33.48 -18.35
N TYR A 162 -3.24 32.62 -19.34
CA TYR A 162 -4.21 31.65 -19.87
C TYR A 162 -4.32 30.34 -19.05
N ILE A 163 -3.39 30.10 -18.11
CA ILE A 163 -3.41 28.95 -17.22
C ILE A 163 -3.48 29.47 -15.78
N PRO A 164 -4.57 29.23 -15.03
CA PRO A 164 -4.60 29.53 -13.60
C PRO A 164 -3.46 28.81 -12.89
N PHE A 165 -2.77 29.46 -11.93
CA PHE A 165 -1.70 28.83 -11.15
C PHE A 165 -2.13 27.51 -10.49
N LEU A 166 -3.43 27.36 -10.23
CA LEU A 166 -4.15 26.17 -9.77
C LEU A 166 -3.95 24.93 -10.66
N GLU A 167 -3.78 25.13 -11.97
CA GLU A 167 -3.53 24.08 -12.95
C GLU A 167 -2.03 23.75 -13.11
N SER A 168 -1.14 24.66 -12.69
CA SER A 168 0.31 24.45 -12.80
C SER A 168 0.72 23.12 -12.15
N PRO A 169 1.54 22.28 -12.83
CA PRO A 169 1.95 21.00 -12.28
C PRO A 169 2.64 21.16 -10.92
N ARG A 170 3.45 22.22 -10.77
CA ARG A 170 4.20 22.54 -9.55
C ARG A 170 3.29 22.80 -8.35
N TYR A 171 2.26 23.63 -8.50
CA TYR A 171 1.30 23.91 -7.43
C TYR A 171 0.52 22.65 -7.04
N ARG A 172 0.03 21.89 -8.03
CA ARG A 172 -0.72 20.64 -7.79
C ARG A 172 0.13 19.57 -7.11
N THR A 173 1.41 19.46 -7.46
CA THR A 173 2.36 18.60 -6.76
C THR A 173 2.63 19.09 -5.34
N SER A 174 2.86 20.40 -5.14
CA SER A 174 3.09 20.96 -3.79
C SER A 174 1.95 20.66 -2.82
N LYS A 175 0.70 20.92 -3.21
CA LYS A 175 -0.50 20.65 -2.38
C LYS A 175 -0.77 19.16 -2.14
N ARG A 176 -0.10 18.25 -2.87
CA ARG A 176 -0.27 16.79 -2.72
C ARG A 176 0.95 16.06 -2.15
N ALA A 177 2.15 16.62 -2.24
CA ALA A 177 3.42 15.93 -1.98
C ALA A 177 3.48 15.25 -0.60
N THR A 178 2.99 15.91 0.44
CA THR A 178 2.91 15.35 1.81
C THR A 178 1.99 14.14 1.88
N GLY A 179 0.81 14.22 1.24
CA GLY A 179 -0.14 13.11 1.16
C GLY A 179 0.39 11.95 0.31
N ASP A 180 1.03 12.24 -0.83
CA ASP A 180 1.64 11.24 -1.70
C ASP A 180 2.82 10.52 -1.00
N ALA A 181 3.62 11.23 -0.19
CA ALA A 181 4.68 10.65 0.64
C ALA A 181 4.13 9.72 1.73
N LEU A 182 3.13 10.18 2.50
CA LEU A 182 2.46 9.36 3.52
C LEU A 182 1.77 8.13 2.91
N ALA A 183 1.12 8.28 1.75
CA ALA A 183 0.50 7.16 1.03
C ALA A 183 1.53 6.14 0.55
N LYS A 184 2.72 6.58 0.11
CA LYS A 184 3.84 5.69 -0.25
C LYS A 184 4.36 4.90 0.96
N GLU A 185 4.47 5.55 2.12
CA GLU A 185 4.84 4.86 3.36
C GLU A 185 3.76 3.89 3.85
N ALA A 186 2.48 4.25 3.70
CA ALA A 186 1.34 3.39 4.00
C ALA A 186 1.34 2.14 3.10
N GLN A 187 1.59 2.31 1.80
CA GLN A 187 1.71 1.22 0.84
C GLN A 187 2.88 0.27 1.18
N ALA A 188 4.05 0.80 1.55
CA ALA A 188 5.18 -0.02 1.97
C ALA A 188 4.85 -0.87 3.21
N LYS A 189 4.08 -0.33 4.16
CA LYS A 189 3.57 -1.07 5.33
C LYS A 189 2.48 -2.07 5.00
N MET A 190 1.61 -1.77 4.02
CA MET A 190 0.64 -2.73 3.51
C MET A 190 1.34 -3.95 2.89
N GLU A 191 2.38 -3.75 2.09
CA GLU A 191 3.17 -4.83 1.50
C GLU A 191 3.96 -5.65 2.53
N GLU A 192 4.46 -5.01 3.59
CA GLU A 192 5.07 -5.71 4.73
C GLU A 192 4.05 -6.64 5.41
N GLY A 193 2.83 -6.16 5.63
CA GLY A 193 1.72 -6.97 6.17
C GLY A 193 1.31 -8.13 5.25
N ILE A 194 1.20 -7.89 3.94
CA ILE A 194 0.88 -8.95 2.95
C ILE A 194 1.96 -10.04 2.96
N ARG A 195 3.25 -9.66 2.99
CA ARG A 195 4.36 -10.62 3.07
C ARG A 195 4.31 -11.42 4.37
N ALA A 196 4.10 -10.77 5.51
CA ALA A 196 3.95 -11.44 6.80
C ALA A 196 2.76 -12.42 6.81
N ASN A 197 1.61 -12.03 6.25
CA ASN A 197 0.43 -12.89 6.14
C ASN A 197 0.72 -14.16 5.33
N ALA A 198 1.33 -14.01 4.14
CA ALA A 198 1.64 -15.13 3.27
C ALA A 198 2.61 -16.14 3.90
N ILE A 199 3.54 -15.68 4.75
CA ILE A 199 4.42 -16.56 5.54
C ILE A 199 3.62 -17.27 6.65
N GLY A 200 2.75 -16.53 7.37
CA GLY A 200 1.87 -17.09 8.38
C GLY A 200 0.95 -18.18 7.83
N ASP A 201 0.33 -17.95 6.67
CA ASP A 201 -0.51 -18.92 5.96
C ASP A 201 0.29 -20.17 5.56
N ALA A 202 1.54 -20.01 5.13
CA ALA A 202 2.41 -21.13 4.79
C ALA A 202 2.74 -22.02 6.02
N PHE A 203 2.89 -21.44 7.21
CA PHE A 203 3.03 -22.21 8.45
C PHE A 203 1.72 -22.89 8.89
N THR A 204 0.56 -22.27 8.65
CA THR A 204 -0.74 -22.95 8.82
C THR A 204 -0.84 -24.18 7.90
N LEU A 205 -0.44 -24.05 6.63
CA LEU A 205 -0.42 -25.16 5.67
C LEU A 205 0.55 -26.30 6.10
N VAL A 206 1.73 -25.96 6.62
CA VAL A 206 2.67 -26.94 7.21
C VAL A 206 2.04 -27.69 8.38
N THR A 207 1.27 -27.00 9.24
CA THR A 207 0.53 -27.62 10.35
C THR A 207 -0.53 -28.62 9.85
N VAL A 208 -1.21 -28.31 8.74
CA VAL A 208 -2.14 -29.25 8.09
C VAL A 208 -1.41 -30.48 7.55
N TYR A 209 -0.26 -30.31 6.89
CA TYR A 209 0.50 -31.46 6.39
C TYR A 209 1.04 -32.37 7.52
N PHE A 210 1.55 -31.80 8.62
CA PHE A 210 1.89 -32.61 9.80
C PHE A 210 0.66 -33.33 10.36
N THR A 211 -0.50 -32.68 10.41
CA THR A 211 -1.76 -33.32 10.85
C THR A 211 -2.12 -34.54 9.99
N ILE A 212 -1.94 -34.45 8.67
CA ILE A 212 -2.13 -35.58 7.74
C ILE A 212 -1.12 -36.71 8.01
N ALA A 213 0.15 -36.38 8.24
CA ALA A 213 1.18 -37.36 8.60
C ALA A 213 0.86 -38.07 9.94
N LEU A 214 0.43 -37.31 10.95
CA LEU A 214 -0.01 -37.81 12.26
C LEU A 214 -1.21 -38.74 12.14
N PHE A 215 -2.21 -38.39 11.32
CA PHE A 215 -3.38 -39.22 11.08
C PHE A 215 -3.01 -40.60 10.51
N PHE A 216 -2.11 -40.65 9.51
CA PHE A 216 -1.65 -41.92 8.96
C PHE A 216 -0.78 -42.73 9.93
N ALA A 217 0.06 -42.08 10.75
CA ALA A 217 0.81 -42.77 11.80
C ALA A 217 -0.13 -43.35 12.89
N GLY A 218 -1.16 -42.59 13.29
CA GLY A 218 -2.17 -43.02 14.25
C GLY A 218 -3.00 -44.21 13.75
N LEU A 219 -3.46 -44.17 12.49
CA LEU A 219 -4.12 -45.31 11.87
C LEU A 219 -3.19 -46.54 11.78
N ALA A 220 -1.92 -46.34 11.44
CA ALA A 220 -0.95 -47.44 11.34
C ALA A 220 -0.73 -48.14 12.69
N ALA A 221 -0.79 -47.43 13.82
CA ALA A 221 -0.66 -48.02 15.15
C ALA A 221 -1.85 -48.94 15.53
N VAL A 222 -3.02 -48.77 14.91
CA VAL A 222 -4.24 -49.56 15.21
C VAL A 222 -4.40 -50.78 14.28
N LEU A 223 -3.78 -50.77 13.10
CA LEU A 223 -3.94 -51.84 12.10
C LEU A 223 -3.09 -53.09 12.41
N LYS A 224 -3.78 -54.24 12.54
CA LYS A 224 -3.17 -55.55 12.81
C LYS A 224 -2.49 -56.23 11.61
N LYS A 225 -2.68 -55.73 10.38
CA LYS A 225 -2.11 -56.33 9.16
C LYS A 225 -0.87 -55.55 8.72
N ASP A 226 0.29 -56.21 8.77
CA ASP A 226 1.60 -55.59 8.57
C ASP A 226 1.76 -54.90 7.21
N GLN A 227 1.20 -55.47 6.14
CA GLN A 227 1.24 -54.88 4.79
C GLN A 227 0.55 -53.50 4.71
N THR A 228 -0.68 -53.40 5.22
CA THR A 228 -1.43 -52.13 5.22
C THR A 228 -0.81 -51.11 6.18
N ARG A 229 -0.29 -51.61 7.31
CA ARG A 229 0.38 -50.81 8.32
C ARG A 229 1.68 -50.19 7.78
N LEU A 230 2.52 -50.98 7.10
CA LEU A 230 3.73 -50.50 6.43
C LEU A 230 3.42 -49.43 5.38
N GLY A 231 2.37 -49.63 4.56
CA GLY A 231 1.92 -48.65 3.58
C GLY A 231 1.54 -47.29 4.20
N LEU A 232 0.80 -47.31 5.32
CA LEU A 232 0.46 -46.07 6.04
C LEU A 232 1.67 -45.40 6.68
N ILE A 233 2.63 -46.16 7.23
CA ILE A 233 3.88 -45.60 7.79
C ILE A 233 4.73 -44.96 6.71
N ILE A 234 4.86 -45.57 5.53
CA ILE A 234 5.58 -44.98 4.39
C ILE A 234 4.91 -43.67 3.97
N MET A 235 3.59 -43.65 3.80
CA MET A 235 2.85 -42.44 3.43
C MET A 235 2.97 -41.34 4.49
N SER A 236 2.86 -41.70 5.78
CA SER A 236 3.10 -40.78 6.90
C SER A 236 4.51 -40.18 6.84
N ALA A 237 5.55 -41.01 6.68
CA ALA A 237 6.94 -40.56 6.61
C ALA A 237 7.22 -39.65 5.41
N VAL A 238 6.63 -39.93 4.25
CA VAL A 238 6.75 -39.08 3.04
C VAL A 238 6.13 -37.70 3.29
N VAL A 239 4.89 -37.64 3.80
CA VAL A 239 4.22 -36.38 4.10
C VAL A 239 4.94 -35.63 5.22
N PHE A 240 5.39 -36.33 6.26
CA PHE A 240 6.18 -35.75 7.36
C PHE A 240 7.46 -35.10 6.87
N PHE A 241 8.26 -35.81 6.05
CA PHE A 241 9.52 -35.29 5.56
C PHE A 241 9.32 -34.11 4.61
N PHE A 242 8.30 -34.17 3.74
CA PHE A 242 7.89 -33.03 2.91
C PHE A 242 7.49 -31.81 3.76
N SER A 243 6.72 -32.03 4.83
CA SER A 243 6.31 -30.98 5.79
C SER A 243 7.52 -30.34 6.46
N LEU A 244 8.45 -31.15 6.95
CA LEU A 244 9.67 -30.71 7.61
C LEU A 244 10.57 -29.90 6.67
N VAL A 245 10.80 -30.39 5.44
CA VAL A 245 11.56 -29.64 4.43
C VAL A 245 10.87 -28.32 4.10
N ARG A 246 9.55 -28.31 3.91
CA ARG A 246 8.80 -27.08 3.62
C ARG A 246 8.90 -26.07 4.77
N MET A 247 8.82 -26.54 6.01
CA MET A 247 8.95 -25.75 7.24
C MET A 247 10.34 -25.12 7.37
N LEU A 248 11.41 -25.88 7.15
CA LEU A 248 12.79 -25.40 7.24
C LEU A 248 13.18 -24.42 6.11
N LEU A 249 12.40 -24.37 5.03
CA LEU A 249 12.54 -23.41 3.92
C LEU A 249 11.71 -22.13 4.11
N LEU A 250 10.92 -22.02 5.18
CA LEU A 250 10.20 -20.78 5.52
C LEU A 250 11.04 -19.92 6.48
N PRO A 251 10.97 -18.58 6.38
CA PRO A 251 11.60 -17.71 7.36
C PRO A 251 10.84 -17.81 8.70
N PHE A 252 11.57 -18.12 9.77
CA PHE A 252 11.02 -18.05 11.13
C PHE A 252 10.88 -16.59 11.58
N ALA A 253 9.86 -16.31 12.39
CA ALA A 253 9.63 -15.01 13.03
C ALA A 253 10.54 -14.81 14.25
#